data_AF-A0A531MG48-F1
#
_entry.id   AF-A0A531MG48-F1
#
_cell.length_a   1.000
_cell.length_b   1.000
_cell.length_c   1.000
_cell.angle_alpha   90.00
_cell.angle_beta   90.00
_cell.angle_gamma   90.00
#
_symmetry.space_group_name_H-M   'P 1'
#
loop_
_entity.id
_entity.type
_entity.pdbx_description
1 polymer ?
#
loop_
_entity_poly.entity_id
_entity_poly.type
_entity_poly.pdbx_seq_one_letter_code
_entity_poly.pdbx_strand_id
1 'polypeptide(L)'
;IMDWSDDIAYSVHDMEDLHRGRLIPWTFLKTNDGREFLVKAAADGWHNAPSDAEGRLRLAYARIFDEIAAPLAPHILTESYDGRIEHRQQLRFFTSQLIGRYINSTSLSARSGDGLVLDPEKVDEVILLKQMTRSYLILNPSLSAQQHGQKLIIESLFDDFMNDEKKSIVPVRFQHLFEQPDVGIPRAVADLISSLTESEATGLYQRLRGLSAGSVLDPIVR
;
A
#
# COMPACT_ATOMS: atom_id res chain seq x y z
N ILE A 1 10.78 14.00 6.80
CA ILE A 1 9.84 14.68 5.87
C ILE A 1 9.30 13.68 4.84
N MET A 2 10.16 13.06 4.03
CA MET A 2 9.78 12.04 3.02
C MET A 2 8.84 10.97 3.60
N ASP A 3 9.28 10.25 4.63
CA ASP A 3 8.49 9.17 5.25
C ASP A 3 7.10 9.62 5.72
N TRP A 4 7.02 10.80 6.33
CA TRP A 4 5.74 11.33 6.82
C TRP A 4 4.82 11.78 5.67
N SER A 5 5.38 12.34 4.60
CA SER A 5 4.62 12.67 3.39
C SER A 5 4.04 11.42 2.73
N ASP A 6 4.84 10.35 2.63
CA ASP A 6 4.39 9.06 2.09
C ASP A 6 3.30 8.43 2.97
N ASP A 7 3.49 8.47 4.29
CA ASP A 7 2.51 7.98 5.26
C ASP A 7 1.16 8.67 5.14
N ILE A 8 1.14 9.99 4.96
CA ILE A 8 -0.08 10.76 4.70
C ILE A 8 -0.72 10.34 3.37
N ALA A 9 0.08 10.30 2.30
CA ALA A 9 -0.42 10.03 0.96
C ALA A 9 -1.07 8.65 0.88
N TYR A 10 -0.36 7.59 1.29
CA TYR A 10 -0.89 6.22 1.23
C TYR A 10 -2.08 6.02 2.16
N SER A 11 -2.00 6.48 3.41
CA SER A 11 -3.09 6.23 4.37
C SER A 11 -4.43 6.83 3.94
N VAL A 12 -4.44 8.02 3.34
CA VAL A 12 -5.67 8.67 2.89
C VAL A 12 -6.13 8.16 1.52
N HIS A 13 -5.22 8.03 0.55
CA HIS A 13 -5.59 7.56 -0.80
C HIS A 13 -6.01 6.09 -0.81
N ASP A 14 -5.35 5.23 -0.02
CA ASP A 14 -5.78 3.83 0.08
C ASP A 14 -7.17 3.72 0.71
N MET A 15 -7.49 4.55 1.71
CA MET A 15 -8.84 4.61 2.28
C MET A 15 -9.87 5.06 1.24
N GLU A 16 -9.51 6.05 0.40
CA GLU A 16 -10.33 6.47 -0.73
C GLU A 16 -10.61 5.31 -1.69
N ASP A 17 -9.57 4.59 -2.10
CA ASP A 17 -9.67 3.49 -3.05
C ASP A 17 -10.40 2.28 -2.46
N LEU A 18 -10.18 1.96 -1.19
CA LEU A 18 -10.96 0.97 -0.45
C LEU A 18 -12.46 1.30 -0.47
N HIS A 19 -12.81 2.57 -0.21
CA HIS A 19 -14.20 3.01 -0.22
C HIS A 19 -14.82 2.89 -1.62
N ARG A 20 -14.09 3.34 -2.65
CA ARG A 20 -14.52 3.22 -4.05
C ARG A 20 -14.67 1.77 -4.49
N GLY A 21 -13.79 0.89 -4.02
CA GLY A 21 -13.80 -0.55 -4.25
C GLY A 21 -14.83 -1.31 -3.41
N ARG A 22 -15.60 -0.63 -2.54
CA ARG A 22 -16.59 -1.22 -1.62
C ARG A 22 -15.99 -2.29 -0.69
N LEU A 23 -14.72 -2.12 -0.34
CA LEU A 23 -13.99 -3.05 0.51
C LEU A 23 -14.15 -2.72 2.00
N ILE A 24 -14.56 -1.49 2.35
CA ILE A 24 -14.76 -1.08 3.75
C ILE A 24 -16.15 -1.55 4.24
N PRO A 25 -16.22 -2.40 5.28
CA PRO A 25 -17.49 -2.85 5.83
C PRO A 25 -18.04 -1.83 6.84
N TRP A 26 -18.50 -0.67 6.34
CA TRP A 26 -18.97 0.43 7.20
C TRP A 26 -20.07 0.03 8.18
N THR A 27 -20.98 -0.87 7.80
CA THR A 27 -22.02 -1.39 8.69
C THR A 27 -21.42 -2.06 9.93
N PHE A 28 -20.33 -2.81 9.77
CA PHE A 28 -19.62 -3.44 10.87
C PHE A 28 -18.81 -2.41 11.66
N LEU A 29 -18.03 -1.55 10.99
CA LEU A 29 -17.17 -0.56 11.65
C LEU A 29 -17.92 0.44 12.52
N LYS A 30 -19.19 0.73 12.21
CA LYS A 30 -20.06 1.57 13.05
C LYS A 30 -20.49 0.91 14.35
N THR A 31 -20.43 -0.42 14.44
CA THR A 31 -20.71 -1.13 15.70
C THR A 31 -19.54 -0.99 16.66
N ASN A 32 -19.81 -1.14 17.95
CA ASN A 32 -18.74 -1.15 18.96
C ASN A 32 -17.73 -2.27 18.66
N ASP A 33 -18.21 -3.46 18.29
CA ASP A 33 -17.34 -4.61 18.00
C ASP A 33 -16.43 -4.35 16.79
N GLY A 34 -16.95 -3.73 15.73
CA GLY A 34 -16.14 -3.39 14.55
C GLY A 34 -15.12 -2.29 14.80
N ARG A 35 -15.49 -1.28 15.60
CA ARG A 35 -14.56 -0.25 16.07
C ARG A 35 -13.43 -0.88 16.88
N GLU A 36 -13.77 -1.69 17.88
CA GLU A 36 -12.79 -2.34 18.75
C GLU A 36 -11.90 -3.33 17.99
N PHE A 37 -12.46 -4.04 17.01
CA PHE A 37 -11.67 -4.88 16.11
C PHE A 37 -10.58 -4.09 15.39
N LEU A 38 -10.93 -2.96 14.77
CA LEU A 38 -9.98 -2.13 14.04
C LEU A 38 -8.94 -1.50 14.97
N VAL A 39 -9.38 -0.99 16.13
CA VAL A 39 -8.51 -0.41 17.17
C VAL A 39 -7.49 -1.43 17.65
N LYS A 40 -7.94 -2.62 18.02
CA LYS A 40 -7.05 -3.68 18.50
C LYS A 40 -6.06 -4.12 17.43
N ALA A 41 -6.53 -4.32 16.20
CA ALA A 41 -5.66 -4.68 15.09
C ALA A 41 -4.60 -3.60 14.80
N ALA A 42 -4.94 -2.32 14.97
CA ALA A 42 -4.01 -1.20 14.81
C ALA A 42 -2.99 -1.16 15.96
N ALA A 43 -3.44 -1.37 17.20
CA ALA A 43 -2.57 -1.42 18.37
C ALA A 43 -1.58 -2.59 18.29
N ASP A 44 -2.05 -3.79 17.93
CA ASP A 44 -1.23 -5.00 17.77
C ASP A 44 -0.16 -4.83 16.67
N GLY A 45 -0.46 -4.03 15.64
CA GLY A 45 0.47 -3.71 14.55
C GLY A 45 1.38 -2.51 14.82
N TRP A 46 1.19 -1.77 15.91
CA TRP A 46 1.92 -0.54 16.19
C TRP A 46 3.28 -0.84 16.83
N HIS A 47 4.35 -0.65 16.06
CA HIS A 47 5.72 -0.79 16.56
C HIS A 47 6.05 0.26 17.63
N ASN A 48 6.60 -0.16 18.78
CA ASN A 48 6.88 0.69 19.94
C ASN A 48 5.64 1.48 20.43
N ALA A 49 4.47 0.82 20.45
CA ALA A 49 3.23 1.42 20.88
C ALA A 49 3.29 1.95 22.34
N PRO A 50 2.66 3.09 22.65
CA PRO A 50 2.49 3.54 24.02
C PRO A 50 1.59 2.58 24.82
N SER A 51 1.68 2.60 26.15
CA SER A 51 0.88 1.71 27.01
C SER A 51 -0.63 1.90 26.85
N ASP A 52 -1.07 3.08 26.39
CA ASP A 52 -2.46 3.45 26.17
C ASP A 52 -2.86 3.45 24.68
N ALA A 53 -2.12 2.73 23.83
CA ALA A 53 -2.29 2.74 22.37
C ALA A 53 -3.74 2.53 21.91
N GLU A 54 -4.45 1.55 22.46
CA GLU A 54 -5.85 1.33 22.09
C GLU A 54 -6.74 2.54 22.44
N GLY A 55 -6.50 3.19 23.58
CA GLY A 55 -7.23 4.40 23.98
C GLY A 55 -7.01 5.55 22.99
N ARG A 56 -5.76 5.77 22.61
CA ARG A 56 -5.37 6.76 21.59
C ARG A 56 -6.01 6.48 20.23
N LEU A 57 -6.03 5.22 19.81
CA LEU A 57 -6.63 4.78 18.55
C LEU A 57 -8.17 4.86 18.57
N ARG A 58 -8.83 4.64 19.72
CA ARG A 58 -10.28 4.91 19.87
C ARG A 58 -10.59 6.38 19.67
N LEU A 59 -9.78 7.27 20.23
CA LEU A 59 -9.93 8.71 20.02
C LEU A 59 -9.65 9.10 18.57
N ALA A 60 -8.64 8.49 17.93
CA ALA A 60 -8.37 8.69 16.51
C ALA A 60 -9.55 8.28 15.63
N TYR A 61 -10.18 7.13 15.93
CA TYR A 61 -11.40 6.69 15.24
C TYR A 61 -12.51 7.72 15.36
N ALA A 62 -12.78 8.18 16.59
CA ALA A 62 -13.82 9.17 16.85
C ALA A 62 -13.56 10.47 16.08
N ARG A 63 -12.32 10.99 16.11
CA ARG A 63 -11.94 12.19 15.36
C ARG A 63 -12.17 12.02 13.86
N ILE A 64 -11.69 10.93 13.26
CA ILE A 64 -11.80 10.73 11.81
C ILE A 64 -13.25 10.51 11.38
N PHE A 65 -13.96 9.59 12.04
CA PHE A 65 -15.25 9.11 11.53
C PHE A 65 -16.46 9.79 12.17
N ASP A 66 -16.42 10.03 13.47
CA ASP A 66 -17.56 10.60 14.20
C ASP A 66 -17.55 12.14 14.10
N GLU A 67 -16.38 12.77 14.22
CA GLU A 67 -16.26 14.24 14.26
C GLU A 67 -16.01 14.88 12.88
N ILE A 68 -15.38 14.17 11.93
CA ILE A 68 -15.07 14.69 10.60
C ILE A 68 -15.98 14.07 9.54
N ALA A 69 -15.94 12.74 9.36
CA ALA A 69 -16.66 12.10 8.26
C ALA A 69 -18.19 12.21 8.41
N ALA A 70 -18.75 11.94 9.59
CA ALA A 70 -20.19 11.99 9.80
C ALA A 70 -20.82 13.37 9.50
N PRO A 71 -20.28 14.52 9.96
CA PRO A 71 -20.85 15.82 9.63
C PRO A 71 -20.51 16.33 8.22
N LEU A 72 -19.31 16.01 7.69
CA LEU A 72 -18.83 16.61 6.44
C LEU A 72 -19.07 15.76 5.19
N ALA A 73 -19.17 14.44 5.36
CA ALA A 73 -19.27 13.48 4.28
C ALA A 73 -20.13 12.25 4.67
N PRO A 74 -21.39 12.44 5.10
CA PRO A 74 -22.22 11.39 5.67
C PRO A 74 -22.41 10.19 4.74
N HIS A 75 -22.47 10.40 3.41
CA HIS A 75 -22.69 9.31 2.45
C HIS A 75 -21.52 8.32 2.43
N ILE A 76 -20.30 8.74 2.76
CA ILE A 76 -19.15 7.83 2.86
C ILE A 76 -19.43 6.72 3.85
N LEU A 77 -20.06 7.07 4.98
CA LEU A 77 -20.33 6.11 6.05
C LEU A 77 -21.64 5.35 5.80
N THR A 78 -22.65 5.96 5.21
CA THR A 78 -24.01 5.38 5.13
C THR A 78 -24.31 4.63 3.84
N GLU A 79 -23.60 4.92 2.75
CA GLU A 79 -23.91 4.39 1.43
C GLU A 79 -22.74 3.65 0.79
N SER A 80 -23.06 2.73 -0.10
CA SER A 80 -22.04 2.12 -0.97
C SER A 80 -21.66 3.10 -2.07
N TYR A 81 -20.37 3.22 -2.34
CA TYR A 81 -19.90 4.08 -3.42
C TYR A 81 -20.41 3.57 -4.78
N ASP A 82 -21.09 4.44 -5.53
CA ASP A 82 -21.63 4.17 -6.87
C ASP A 82 -21.13 5.15 -7.92
N GLY A 83 -20.26 6.08 -7.52
CA GLY A 83 -19.67 7.06 -8.42
C GLY A 83 -20.58 8.22 -8.79
N ARG A 84 -21.74 8.44 -8.15
CA ARG A 84 -22.52 9.68 -8.33
C ARG A 84 -21.71 10.93 -8.00
N ILE A 85 -22.12 12.08 -8.54
CA ILE A 85 -21.41 13.36 -8.37
C ILE A 85 -21.28 13.69 -6.88
N GLU A 86 -22.35 13.48 -6.12
CA GLU A 86 -22.45 13.77 -4.69
C GLU A 86 -21.45 12.90 -3.90
N HIS A 87 -21.36 11.61 -4.23
CA HIS A 87 -20.40 10.69 -3.59
C HIS A 87 -18.95 11.11 -3.87
N ARG A 88 -18.65 11.47 -5.12
CA ARG A 88 -17.31 11.95 -5.50
C ARG A 88 -16.95 13.25 -4.79
N GLN A 89 -17.89 14.17 -4.68
CA GLN A 89 -17.67 15.45 -4.00
C GLN A 89 -17.40 15.26 -2.51
N GLN A 90 -18.23 14.47 -1.81
CA GLN A 90 -18.03 14.21 -0.38
C GLN A 90 -16.74 13.43 -0.11
N LEU A 91 -16.43 12.42 -0.92
CA LEU A 91 -15.19 11.66 -0.80
C LEU A 91 -13.96 12.55 -0.99
N ARG A 92 -13.92 13.34 -2.07
CA ARG A 92 -12.82 14.27 -2.34
C ARG A 92 -12.69 15.34 -1.26
N PHE A 93 -13.82 15.84 -0.75
CA PHE A 93 -13.81 16.82 0.32
C PHE A 93 -13.22 16.23 1.60
N PHE A 94 -13.68 15.04 2.00
CA PHE A 94 -13.19 14.33 3.18
C PHE A 94 -11.69 14.04 3.09
N THR A 95 -11.21 13.47 1.98
CA THR A 95 -9.78 13.18 1.79
C THR A 95 -8.93 14.45 1.80
N SER A 96 -9.41 15.53 1.17
CA SER A 96 -8.73 16.83 1.19
C SER A 96 -8.64 17.42 2.60
N GLN A 97 -9.67 17.27 3.43
CA GLN A 97 -9.66 17.71 4.83
C GLN A 97 -8.62 16.93 5.64
N LEU A 98 -8.54 15.61 5.50
CA LEU A 98 -7.55 14.79 6.20
C LEU A 98 -6.12 15.17 5.80
N ILE A 99 -5.83 15.22 4.49
CA ILE A 99 -4.50 15.59 3.97
C ILE A 99 -4.10 16.98 4.48
N GLY A 100 -4.99 17.97 4.37
CA GLY A 100 -4.74 19.32 4.86
C GLY A 100 -4.45 19.37 6.36
N ARG A 101 -5.20 18.61 7.17
CA ARG A 101 -4.97 18.53 8.62
C ARG A 101 -3.60 17.94 8.95
N TYR A 102 -3.19 16.86 8.29
CA TYR A 102 -1.92 16.21 8.58
C TYR A 102 -0.73 17.08 8.14
N ILE A 103 -0.78 17.68 6.96
CA ILE A 103 0.26 18.60 6.48
C ILE A 103 0.40 19.80 7.43
N ASN A 104 -0.71 20.45 7.79
CA ASN A 104 -0.68 21.66 8.61
C ASN A 104 -0.30 21.41 10.08
N SER A 105 -0.34 20.16 10.54
CA SER A 105 0.11 19.75 11.89
C SER A 105 1.61 19.45 11.99
N THR A 106 2.34 19.56 10.87
CA THR A 106 3.76 19.22 10.78
C THR A 106 4.63 20.45 10.94
N SER A 107 5.65 20.39 11.80
CA SER A 107 6.60 21.50 11.98
C SER A 107 8.05 21.02 12.01
N LEU A 108 8.98 21.93 11.74
CA LEU A 108 10.42 21.64 11.78
C LEU A 108 11.03 22.16 13.08
N SER A 109 11.90 21.36 13.68
CA SER A 109 12.66 21.77 14.87
C SER A 109 14.13 21.44 14.69
N ALA A 110 14.98 22.46 14.71
CA ALA A 110 16.43 22.32 14.68
C ALA A 110 17.01 21.66 15.95
N ARG A 111 16.18 21.40 16.97
CA ARG A 111 16.57 20.81 18.26
C ARG A 111 16.24 19.32 18.39
N SER A 112 15.32 18.80 17.57
CA SER A 112 15.03 17.36 17.51
C SER A 112 16.03 16.66 16.59
N GLY A 113 16.56 15.51 16.99
CA GLY A 113 17.53 14.74 16.19
C GLY A 113 17.06 14.42 14.76
N ASP A 114 15.74 14.28 14.55
CA ASP A 114 15.12 14.00 13.24
C ASP A 114 14.65 15.25 12.48
N GLY A 115 14.79 16.45 13.06
CA GLY A 115 14.40 17.72 12.43
C GLY A 115 12.89 17.95 12.25
N LEU A 116 12.05 16.94 12.48
CA LEU A 116 10.60 16.96 12.27
C LEU A 116 9.86 16.77 13.60
N VAL A 117 8.86 17.60 13.85
CA VAL A 117 7.94 17.48 14.99
C VAL A 117 6.55 17.18 14.44
N LEU A 118 6.03 16.02 14.84
CA LEU A 118 4.71 15.53 14.47
C LEU A 118 3.74 15.68 15.64
N ASP A 119 2.52 16.09 15.33
CA ASP A 119 1.42 16.04 16.29
C ASP A 119 1.08 14.57 16.60
N PRO A 120 1.24 14.11 17.87
CA PRO A 120 0.99 12.74 18.25
C PRO A 120 -0.43 12.26 17.90
N GLU A 121 -1.44 13.14 17.94
CA GLU A 121 -2.80 12.75 17.60
C GLU A 121 -2.97 12.43 16.11
N LYS A 122 -2.20 13.09 15.25
CA LYS A 122 -2.25 12.90 13.79
C LYS A 122 -1.48 11.66 13.38
N VAL A 123 -0.41 11.34 14.11
CA VAL A 123 0.26 10.04 13.99
C VAL A 123 -0.73 8.91 14.31
N ASP A 124 -1.51 9.02 15.39
CA ASP A 124 -2.52 8.02 15.75
C ASP A 124 -3.59 7.85 14.66
N GLU A 125 -4.07 8.97 14.10
CA GLU A 125 -5.02 9.00 12.99
C GLU A 125 -4.47 8.29 11.74
N VAL A 126 -3.22 8.56 11.36
CA VAL A 126 -2.56 7.92 10.21
C VAL A 126 -2.33 6.42 10.44
N ILE A 127 -1.94 6.02 11.66
CA ILE A 127 -1.78 4.60 12.03
C ILE A 127 -3.12 3.85 11.85
N LEU A 128 -4.22 4.44 12.32
CA LEU A 128 -5.55 3.83 12.19
C LEU A 128 -5.95 3.68 10.71
N LEU A 129 -5.73 4.71 9.89
CA LEU A 129 -6.02 4.68 8.45
C LEU A 129 -5.18 3.61 7.73
N LYS A 130 -3.88 3.52 8.01
CA LYS A 130 -3.02 2.45 7.48
C LYS A 130 -3.52 1.06 7.85
N GLN A 131 -4.01 0.90 9.09
CA GLN A 131 -4.56 -0.38 9.53
C GLN A 131 -5.84 -0.76 8.76
N MET A 132 -6.64 0.21 8.29
CA MET A 132 -7.78 -0.10 7.43
C MET A 132 -7.34 -0.75 6.12
N THR A 133 -6.33 -0.17 5.45
CA THR A 133 -5.72 -0.77 4.24
C THR A 133 -5.21 -2.17 4.52
N ARG A 134 -4.50 -2.34 5.64
CA ARG A 134 -3.98 -3.66 6.01
C ARG A 134 -5.11 -4.68 6.20
N SER A 135 -6.17 -4.31 6.91
CA SER A 135 -7.25 -5.23 7.29
C SER A 135 -8.18 -5.58 6.14
N TYR A 136 -8.47 -4.63 5.24
CA TYR A 136 -9.50 -4.79 4.21
C TYR A 136 -8.97 -4.95 2.78
N LEU A 137 -7.69 -4.65 2.54
CA LEU A 137 -7.02 -4.90 1.27
C LEU A 137 -5.91 -5.94 1.41
N ILE A 138 -4.86 -5.65 2.20
CA ILE A 138 -3.64 -6.48 2.21
C ILE A 138 -3.93 -7.89 2.72
N LEU A 139 -4.68 -8.01 3.81
CA LEU A 139 -5.08 -9.28 4.42
C LEU A 139 -6.36 -9.87 3.82
N ASN A 140 -6.86 -9.32 2.71
CA ASN A 140 -8.08 -9.82 2.08
C ASN A 140 -7.83 -11.23 1.53
N PRO A 141 -8.56 -12.27 2.02
CA PRO A 141 -8.36 -13.64 1.56
C PRO A 141 -8.60 -13.80 0.05
N SER A 142 -9.42 -12.95 -0.54
CA SER A 142 -9.73 -12.96 -1.99
C SER A 142 -8.49 -12.64 -2.84
N LEU A 143 -7.51 -11.92 -2.29
CA LEU A 143 -6.24 -11.60 -2.95
C LEU A 143 -5.14 -12.62 -2.65
N SER A 144 -5.35 -13.54 -1.69
CA SER A 144 -4.31 -14.50 -1.26
C SER A 144 -3.81 -15.40 -2.39
N ALA A 145 -4.72 -15.87 -3.26
CA ALA A 145 -4.37 -16.70 -4.41
C ALA A 145 -3.53 -15.93 -5.42
N GLN A 146 -3.88 -14.66 -5.69
CA GLN A 146 -3.13 -13.78 -6.59
C GLN A 146 -1.73 -13.46 -6.03
N GLN A 147 -1.65 -13.08 -4.75
CA GLN A 147 -0.38 -12.81 -4.07
C GLN A 147 0.54 -14.04 -4.07
N HIS A 148 -0.03 -15.24 -3.85
CA HIS A 148 0.70 -16.49 -3.95
C HIS A 148 1.25 -16.73 -5.36
N GLY A 149 0.43 -16.54 -6.40
CA GLY A 149 0.86 -16.65 -7.79
C GLY A 149 1.96 -15.64 -8.16
N GLN A 150 1.82 -14.38 -7.74
CA GLN A 150 2.83 -13.34 -7.96
C GLN A 150 4.15 -13.68 -7.26
N LYS A 151 4.10 -14.21 -6.03
CA LYS A 151 5.31 -14.69 -5.33
C LYS A 151 6.00 -15.82 -6.11
N LEU A 152 5.24 -16.81 -6.59
CA LEU A 152 5.78 -17.90 -7.40
C LEU A 152 6.44 -17.41 -8.70
N ILE A 153 5.85 -16.40 -9.34
CA ILE A 153 6.42 -15.77 -10.55
C ILE A 153 7.80 -15.20 -10.23
N ILE A 154 7.92 -14.40 -9.17
CA ILE A 154 9.19 -13.76 -8.79
C ILE A 154 10.25 -14.79 -8.38
N GLU A 155 9.88 -15.77 -7.54
CA GLU A 155 10.79 -16.86 -7.14
C GLU A 155 11.28 -17.66 -8.34
N SER A 156 10.37 -18.03 -9.25
CA SER A 156 10.71 -18.77 -10.47
C SER A 156 11.65 -18.00 -11.39
N LEU A 157 11.37 -16.71 -11.62
CA LEU A 157 12.23 -15.87 -12.46
C LEU A 157 13.62 -15.70 -11.83
N PHE A 158 13.68 -15.54 -10.51
CA PHE A 158 14.94 -15.44 -9.79
C PHE A 158 15.78 -16.71 -9.98
N ASP A 159 15.18 -17.88 -9.76
CA ASP A 159 15.85 -19.17 -9.94
C ASP A 159 16.26 -19.41 -11.39
N ASP A 160 15.41 -19.07 -12.36
CA ASP A 160 15.71 -19.23 -13.79
C ASP A 160 16.96 -18.42 -14.19
N PHE A 161 17.06 -17.14 -13.78
CA PHE A 161 18.21 -16.30 -14.10
C PHE A 161 19.46 -16.62 -13.28
N MET A 162 19.30 -17.05 -12.02
CA MET A 162 20.42 -17.51 -11.20
C MET A 162 21.16 -18.70 -11.83
N ASN A 163 20.43 -19.56 -12.56
CA ASN A 163 20.97 -20.76 -13.19
C ASN A 163 21.30 -20.59 -14.69
N ASP A 164 21.06 -19.41 -15.29
CA ASP A 164 21.36 -19.14 -16.70
C ASP A 164 22.82 -18.70 -16.90
N GLU A 165 23.74 -19.68 -16.83
CA GLU A 165 25.19 -19.43 -16.97
C GLU A 165 25.56 -18.69 -18.26
N LYS A 166 24.82 -18.92 -19.34
CA LYS A 166 25.05 -18.32 -20.66
C LYS A 166 24.28 -17.02 -20.89
N LYS A 167 23.45 -16.59 -19.93
CA LYS A 167 22.59 -15.40 -20.03
C LYS A 167 21.74 -15.43 -21.32
N SER A 168 21.33 -16.64 -21.70
CA SER A 168 20.59 -16.93 -22.93
C SER A 168 19.13 -16.54 -22.87
N ILE A 169 18.54 -16.54 -21.66
CA ILE A 169 17.16 -16.15 -21.40
C ILE A 169 17.05 -14.74 -20.80
N VAL A 170 18.18 -14.16 -20.39
CA VAL A 170 18.26 -12.76 -19.92
C VAL A 170 17.96 -11.80 -21.08
N PRO A 171 16.95 -10.91 -20.94
CA PRO A 171 16.69 -9.89 -21.95
C PRO A 171 17.91 -8.99 -22.18
N VAL A 172 18.19 -8.66 -23.45
CA VAL A 172 19.40 -7.91 -23.87
C VAL A 172 19.58 -6.60 -23.09
N ARG A 173 18.49 -5.86 -22.81
CA ARG A 173 18.56 -4.60 -22.06
C ARG A 173 19.20 -4.73 -20.68
N PHE A 174 19.21 -5.94 -20.11
CA PHE A 174 19.72 -6.21 -18.75
C PHE A 174 21.05 -6.97 -18.72
N GLN A 175 21.63 -7.36 -19.85
CA GLN A 175 22.90 -8.10 -19.86
C GLN A 175 24.03 -7.30 -19.20
N HIS A 176 24.01 -5.98 -19.35
CA HIS A 176 24.97 -5.06 -18.71
C HIS A 176 25.01 -5.17 -17.18
N LEU A 177 23.94 -5.64 -16.52
CA LEU A 177 23.91 -5.83 -15.07
C LEU A 177 24.84 -6.98 -14.62
N PHE A 178 25.08 -7.97 -15.48
CA PHE A 178 25.90 -9.14 -15.20
C PHE A 178 27.37 -8.97 -15.58
N GLU A 179 27.71 -7.87 -16.26
CA GLU A 179 29.08 -7.55 -16.69
C GLU A 179 29.82 -6.71 -15.63
N GLN A 180 29.13 -6.24 -14.59
CA GLN A 180 29.73 -5.43 -13.54
C GLN A 180 30.57 -6.29 -12.59
N PRO A 181 31.90 -6.06 -12.49
CA PRO A 181 32.80 -6.94 -11.76
C PRO A 181 32.56 -6.97 -10.24
N ASP A 182 32.01 -5.88 -9.69
CA ASP A 182 31.76 -5.73 -8.24
C ASP A 182 30.36 -6.18 -7.82
N VAL A 183 29.50 -6.57 -8.76
CA VAL A 183 28.11 -6.97 -8.50
C VAL A 183 27.99 -8.48 -8.58
N GLY A 184 27.65 -9.12 -7.46
CA GLY A 184 27.37 -10.56 -7.44
C GLY A 184 26.13 -10.90 -8.27
N ILE A 185 26.12 -12.11 -8.88
CA ILE A 185 25.00 -12.62 -9.69
C ILE A 185 23.62 -12.45 -8.99
N PRO A 186 23.45 -12.77 -7.67
CA PRO A 186 22.17 -12.57 -7.00
C PRO A 186 21.66 -11.13 -7.04
N ARG A 187 22.58 -10.15 -6.97
CA ARG A 187 22.24 -8.74 -7.01
C ARG A 187 21.83 -8.32 -8.42
N ALA A 188 22.58 -8.75 -9.44
CA ALA A 188 22.24 -8.49 -10.84
C ALA A 188 20.86 -9.06 -11.22
N VAL A 189 20.52 -10.27 -10.74
CA VAL A 189 19.19 -10.88 -10.94
C VAL A 189 18.10 -10.09 -10.22
N ALA A 190 18.33 -9.66 -8.98
CA ALA A 190 17.37 -8.83 -8.24
C ALA A 190 17.14 -7.47 -8.93
N ASP A 191 18.20 -6.83 -9.42
CA ASP A 191 18.12 -5.55 -10.14
C ASP A 191 17.38 -5.72 -11.48
N LEU A 192 17.57 -6.83 -12.19
CA LEU A 192 16.81 -7.17 -13.39
C LEU A 192 15.31 -7.30 -13.07
N ILE A 193 14.96 -8.17 -12.10
CA ILE A 193 13.55 -8.47 -11.79
C ILE A 193 12.83 -7.24 -11.26
N SER A 194 13.48 -6.46 -10.39
CA SER A 194 12.90 -5.21 -9.85
C SER A 194 12.73 -4.11 -10.90
N SER A 195 13.41 -4.21 -12.04
CA SER A 195 13.26 -3.31 -13.19
C SER A 195 12.17 -3.75 -14.17
N LEU A 196 11.48 -4.87 -13.93
CA LEU A 196 10.34 -5.32 -14.73
C LEU A 196 9.04 -4.72 -14.19
N THR A 197 8.17 -4.27 -15.09
CA THR A 197 6.76 -4.04 -14.71
C THR A 197 6.06 -5.37 -14.43
N GLU A 198 4.90 -5.34 -13.75
CA GLU A 198 4.12 -6.55 -13.47
C GLU A 198 3.73 -7.31 -14.76
N SER A 199 3.36 -6.59 -15.82
CA SER A 199 3.07 -7.19 -17.13
C SER A 199 4.29 -7.83 -17.77
N GLU A 200 5.47 -7.21 -17.64
CA GLU A 200 6.72 -7.76 -18.19
C GLU A 200 7.14 -9.02 -17.42
N ALA A 201 7.10 -8.99 -16.09
CA ALA A 201 7.43 -10.14 -15.25
C ALA A 201 6.47 -11.32 -15.51
N THR A 202 5.16 -11.06 -15.54
CA THR A 202 4.16 -12.08 -15.83
C THR A 202 4.32 -12.65 -17.23
N GLY A 203 4.51 -11.79 -18.24
CA GLY A 203 4.74 -12.22 -19.62
C GLY A 203 6.01 -13.07 -19.77
N LEU A 204 7.09 -12.67 -19.09
CA LEU A 204 8.37 -13.37 -19.15
C LEU A 204 8.27 -14.74 -18.51
N TYR A 205 7.65 -14.83 -17.34
CA TYR A 205 7.35 -16.09 -16.68
C TYR A 205 6.51 -17.02 -17.57
N GLN A 206 5.43 -16.51 -18.16
CA GLN A 206 4.57 -17.29 -19.05
C GLN A 206 5.34 -17.85 -20.26
N ARG A 207 6.27 -17.08 -20.84
CA ARG A 207 7.07 -17.53 -21.98
C ARG A 207 8.11 -18.57 -21.57
N LEU A 208 8.79 -18.38 -20.45
CA LEU A 208 9.77 -19.34 -19.91
C LEU A 208 9.13 -20.67 -19.51
N ARG A 209 7.87 -20.65 -19.07
CA ARG A 209 7.09 -21.85 -18.75
C ARG A 209 6.29 -22.40 -19.93
N GLY A 210 6.37 -21.79 -21.12
CA GLY A 210 5.65 -22.25 -22.32
C GLY A 210 4.13 -22.07 -22.27
N LEU A 211 3.62 -21.23 -21.38
CA LEU A 211 2.20 -20.92 -21.21
C LEU A 211 1.68 -19.92 -22.25
N SER A 212 2.58 -19.12 -22.81
CA SER A 212 2.30 -18.20 -23.90
C SER A 212 3.39 -18.29 -24.95
N ALA A 213 3.00 -18.48 -26.21
CA ALA A 213 3.94 -18.57 -27.33
C ALA A 213 4.69 -17.24 -27.56
N GLY A 214 4.06 -16.11 -27.23
CA GLY A 214 4.55 -14.76 -27.54
C GLY A 214 4.77 -14.54 -29.05
N SER A 215 5.01 -13.29 -29.44
CA SER A 215 5.57 -12.99 -30.77
C SER A 215 7.09 -12.83 -30.65
N VAL A 216 7.83 -13.16 -31.71
CA VAL A 216 9.24 -12.78 -31.82
C VAL A 216 9.38 -11.27 -32.10
N LEU A 217 8.36 -10.67 -32.69
CA LEU A 217 8.30 -9.25 -33.03
C LEU A 217 7.83 -8.35 -31.87
N ASP A 218 7.31 -8.96 -30.79
CA ASP A 218 6.87 -8.24 -29.60
C ASP A 218 7.76 -8.64 -28.42
N PRO A 219 8.84 -7.89 -28.17
CA PRO A 219 9.70 -8.16 -27.03
C PRO A 219 8.90 -7.90 -25.75
N ILE A 220 8.82 -8.92 -24.89
CA ILE A 220 8.12 -8.83 -23.60
C ILE A 220 8.69 -7.68 -22.77
N VAL A 221 10.00 -7.51 -22.84
CA VAL A 221 10.79 -6.56 -22.08
C VAL A 221 11.28 -5.50 -23.06
N ARG A 222 10.69 -4.30 -23.02
CA ARG A 222 10.89 -3.25 -24.03
C ARG A 222 12.17 -2.43 -23.87
#